data_AF-A0A529ABM2-F1
#
_entry.id   AF-A0A529ABM2-F1
#
_cell.length_a   1.000
_cell.length_b   1.000
_cell.length_c   1.000
_cell.angle_alpha   90.00
_cell.angle_beta   90.00
_cell.angle_gamma   90.00
#
_symmetry.space_group_name_H-M   'P 1'
#
loop_
_entity.id
_entity.type
_entity.pdbx_description
1 polymer ?
#
loop_
_entity_poly.entity_id
_entity_poly.type
_entity_poly.pdbx_seq_one_letter_code
_entity_poly.pdbx_strand_id
1 'polypeptide(L)'
;AIARAVAAGRASLEAGRSVVLYTALGPAADRGAEIDRQEGARHKLGRGLGELLRELTIEQKLQRVVIAGGDTSSHALGQMGVDALTVRMPLPASPGSPLCVAHSRVKAVDGLEVALKGGQVGTDRYFCAIRDGLGG
;
A
#
# COMPACT_ATOMS: atom_id res chain seq x y z
N ALA A 1 -5.61 -17.01 5.63
CA ALA A 1 -4.41 -16.43 4.98
C ALA A 1 -4.12 -15.02 5.51
N ILE A 2 -5.08 -14.10 5.42
CA ILE A 2 -4.98 -12.71 5.92
C ILE A 2 -4.48 -12.65 7.37
N ALA A 3 -5.13 -13.31 8.32
CA ALA A 3 -4.71 -13.31 9.73
C ALA A 3 -3.26 -13.75 9.96
N ARG A 4 -2.76 -14.71 9.17
CA ARG A 4 -1.34 -15.13 9.23
C ARG A 4 -0.40 -14.05 8.70
N ALA A 5 -0.79 -13.39 7.62
CA ALA A 5 -0.01 -12.31 7.03
C ALA A 5 0.03 -11.07 7.95
N VAL A 6 -1.10 -10.73 8.61
CA VAL A 6 -1.12 -9.72 9.68
C VAL A 6 -0.15 -10.10 10.79
N ALA A 7 -0.25 -11.31 11.34
CA ALA A 7 0.60 -11.73 12.46
C ALA A 7 2.09 -11.67 12.10
N ALA A 8 2.47 -12.13 10.90
CA ALA A 8 3.86 -12.05 10.42
C ALA A 8 4.31 -10.60 10.19
N GLY A 9 3.46 -9.75 9.60
CA GLY A 9 3.73 -8.33 9.39
C GLY A 9 3.93 -7.60 10.71
N ARG A 10 3.02 -7.79 11.67
CA ARG A 10 3.09 -7.25 13.03
C ARG A 10 4.39 -7.63 13.73
N ALA A 11 4.73 -8.93 13.77
CA ALA A 11 5.97 -9.38 14.40
C ALA A 11 7.22 -8.74 13.78
N SER A 12 7.19 -8.42 12.47
CA SER A 12 8.30 -7.74 11.82
C SER A 12 8.35 -6.23 12.10
N LEU A 13 7.19 -5.57 12.20
CA LEU A 13 7.09 -4.17 12.59
C LEU A 13 7.51 -3.95 14.06
N GLU A 14 7.09 -4.83 14.97
CA GLU A 14 7.48 -4.82 16.39
C GLU A 14 8.99 -5.00 16.59
N ALA A 15 9.65 -5.68 15.64
CA ALA A 15 11.10 -5.82 15.61
C ALA A 15 11.82 -4.64 14.93
N GLY A 16 11.13 -3.52 14.69
CA GLY A 16 11.71 -2.28 14.15
C GLY A 16 12.00 -2.30 12.64
N ARG A 17 11.43 -3.25 11.89
CA ARG A 17 11.66 -3.37 10.44
C ARG A 17 10.49 -2.83 9.64
N SER A 18 10.77 -2.27 8.46
CA SER A 18 9.74 -2.03 7.45
C SER A 18 9.27 -3.34 6.81
N VAL A 19 8.00 -3.41 6.43
CA VAL A 19 7.36 -4.63 5.89
C VAL A 19 6.84 -4.38 4.48
N VAL A 20 7.07 -5.36 3.60
CA VAL A 20 6.44 -5.44 2.27
C VAL A 20 5.57 -6.68 2.23
N LEU A 21 4.29 -6.49 1.89
CA LEU A 21 3.35 -7.57 1.63
C LEU A 21 3.01 -7.56 0.15
N TYR A 22 3.15 -8.72 -0.49
CA TYR A 22 3.02 -8.86 -1.94
C TYR A 22 2.30 -10.16 -2.28
N THR A 23 1.63 -10.17 -3.44
CA THR A 23 0.93 -11.34 -3.98
C THR A 23 1.69 -12.02 -5.11
N ALA A 24 2.68 -11.36 -5.70
CA ALA A 24 3.57 -11.91 -6.74
C ALA A 24 5.01 -11.42 -6.54
N LEU A 25 5.99 -12.31 -6.72
CA LEU A 25 7.42 -12.03 -6.67
C LEU A 25 8.01 -12.05 -8.10
N GLY A 26 7.57 -11.11 -8.95
CA GLY A 26 8.02 -10.99 -10.34
C GLY A 26 7.26 -11.88 -11.34
N PRO A 27 7.64 -11.84 -12.64
CA PRO A 27 6.87 -12.43 -13.74
C PRO A 27 6.65 -13.95 -13.60
N ALA A 28 7.61 -14.67 -13.02
CA ALA A 28 7.51 -16.11 -12.82
C ALA A 28 6.45 -16.51 -11.77
N ALA A 29 6.08 -15.59 -10.88
CA ALA A 29 5.03 -15.77 -9.88
C ALA A 29 3.72 -15.06 -10.29
N ASP A 30 3.66 -14.47 -11.49
CA ASP A 30 2.47 -13.78 -11.95
C ASP A 30 1.36 -14.79 -12.29
N ARG A 31 0.28 -14.71 -11.53
CA ARG A 31 -0.94 -15.50 -11.76
C ARG A 31 -2.08 -14.64 -12.29
N GLY A 32 -1.77 -13.48 -12.88
CA GLY A 32 -2.74 -12.51 -13.39
C GLY A 32 -3.79 -13.13 -14.30
N ALA A 33 -3.36 -13.92 -15.29
CA ALA A 33 -4.27 -14.60 -16.22
C ALA A 33 -5.19 -15.63 -15.53
N GLU A 34 -4.78 -16.19 -14.38
CA GLU A 34 -5.62 -17.11 -13.61
C GLU A 34 -6.61 -16.37 -12.71
N ILE A 35 -6.16 -15.25 -12.14
CA ILE A 35 -7.00 -14.34 -11.38
C ILE A 35 -8.10 -13.77 -12.28
N ASP A 36 -7.77 -13.41 -13.52
CA ASP A 36 -8.70 -12.85 -14.49
C ASP A 36 -9.79 -13.83 -14.95
N ARG A 37 -9.52 -15.13 -14.88
CA ARG A 37 -10.53 -16.18 -15.15
C ARG A 37 -11.63 -16.23 -14.10
N GLN A 38 -11.41 -15.63 -12.92
CA GLN A 38 -12.40 -15.57 -11.87
C GLN A 38 -12.92 -14.13 -11.70
N GLU A 39 -14.18 -13.94 -12.04
CA GLU A 39 -14.83 -12.64 -11.94
C GLU A 39 -14.69 -12.05 -10.52
N GLY A 40 -14.20 -10.81 -10.47
CA GLY A 40 -13.98 -10.06 -9.24
C GLY A 40 -12.84 -10.54 -8.34
N ALA A 41 -11.99 -11.48 -8.78
CA ALA A 41 -10.85 -11.93 -7.98
C ALA A 41 -9.83 -10.80 -7.71
N ARG A 42 -9.55 -9.93 -8.69
CA ARG A 42 -8.71 -8.73 -8.48
C ARG A 42 -9.29 -7.80 -7.41
N HIS A 43 -10.60 -7.60 -7.42
CA HIS A 43 -11.30 -6.79 -6.42
C HIS A 43 -11.20 -7.41 -5.02
N LYS A 44 -11.39 -8.74 -4.91
CA LYS A 44 -11.22 -9.47 -3.64
C LYS A 44 -9.79 -9.37 -3.11
N LEU A 45 -8.79 -9.49 -3.97
CA LEU A 45 -7.38 -9.32 -3.60
C LEU A 45 -7.08 -7.90 -3.14
N GLY A 46 -7.50 -6.88 -3.90
CA GLY A 46 -7.33 -5.48 -3.54
C GLY A 46 -7.97 -5.13 -2.19
N ARG A 47 -9.19 -5.64 -1.94
CA ARG A 47 -9.86 -5.47 -0.64
C ARG A 47 -9.10 -6.16 0.49
N GLY A 48 -8.72 -7.43 0.32
CA GLY A 48 -7.99 -8.17 1.35
C GLY A 48 -6.63 -7.54 1.70
N LEU A 49 -5.92 -6.98 0.72
CA LEU A 49 -4.69 -6.22 0.96
C LEU A 49 -4.96 -4.89 1.69
N GLY A 50 -6.05 -4.20 1.33
CA GLY A 50 -6.48 -2.98 2.02
C GLY A 50 -6.89 -3.20 3.47
N GLU A 51 -7.66 -4.26 3.75
CA GLU A 51 -8.05 -4.67 5.11
C GLU A 51 -6.82 -4.95 5.97
N LEU A 52 -5.87 -5.72 5.43
CA LEU A 52 -4.62 -6.03 6.10
C LEU A 52 -3.82 -4.75 6.40
N LEU A 53 -3.64 -3.89 5.38
CA LEU A 53 -2.93 -2.63 5.55
C LEU A 53 -3.57 -1.76 6.63
N ARG A 54 -4.91 -1.71 6.69
CA ARG A 54 -5.65 -0.96 7.70
C ARG A 54 -5.42 -1.51 9.10
N GLU A 55 -5.51 -2.82 9.27
CA GLU A 55 -5.28 -3.49 10.54
C GLU A 55 -3.87 -3.18 11.08
N LEU A 56 -2.83 -3.39 10.26
CA LEU A 56 -1.46 -3.07 10.66
C LEU A 56 -1.23 -1.58 10.92
N THR A 57 -1.83 -0.70 10.12
CA THR A 57 -1.71 0.76 10.31
C THR A 57 -2.26 1.19 11.65
N ILE A 58 -3.45 0.70 12.02
CA ILE A 58 -4.11 1.07 13.27
C ILE A 58 -3.37 0.48 14.46
N GLU A 59 -3.06 -0.81 14.44
CA GLU A 59 -2.45 -1.51 15.58
C GLU A 59 -1.02 -1.03 15.85
N GLN A 60 -0.23 -0.84 14.79
CA GLN A 60 1.18 -0.48 14.90
C GLN A 60 1.40 1.04 14.80
N LYS A 61 0.32 1.82 14.72
CA LYS A 61 0.33 3.30 14.64
C LYS A 61 1.28 3.80 13.54
N LEU A 62 1.19 3.17 12.37
CA LEU A 62 2.06 3.51 11.25
C LEU A 62 1.80 4.95 10.80
N GLN A 63 2.87 5.69 10.52
CA GLN A 63 2.78 7.07 10.04
C GLN A 63 2.76 7.16 8.52
N ARG A 64 3.21 6.10 7.84
CA ARG A 64 3.42 6.09 6.39
C ARG A 64 3.19 4.72 5.81
N VAL A 65 2.49 4.67 4.68
CA VAL A 65 2.21 3.45 3.92
C VAL A 65 2.41 3.67 2.43
N VAL A 66 2.70 2.58 1.71
CA VAL A 66 2.78 2.56 0.24
C VAL A 66 1.82 1.52 -0.28
N ILE A 67 1.05 1.89 -1.31
CA ILE A 67 0.20 0.96 -2.04
C ILE A 67 0.69 0.92 -3.49
N ALA A 68 1.00 -0.27 -3.98
CA ALA A 68 1.51 -0.48 -5.33
C ALA A 68 0.55 -1.32 -6.17
N GLY A 69 0.34 -0.90 -7.42
CA GLY A 69 -0.55 -1.54 -8.38
C GLY A 69 -1.82 -0.72 -8.63
N GLY A 70 -2.26 -0.68 -9.90
CA GLY A 70 -3.37 0.16 -10.35
C GLY A 70 -4.70 -0.19 -9.67
N ASP A 71 -5.24 -1.39 -9.91
CA ASP A 71 -6.50 -1.79 -9.29
C ASP A 71 -6.40 -1.95 -7.76
N THR A 72 -5.21 -2.30 -7.26
CA THR A 72 -4.99 -2.49 -5.83
C THR A 72 -5.11 -1.18 -5.07
N SER A 73 -4.61 -0.07 -5.61
CA SER A 73 -4.60 1.23 -4.93
C SER A 73 -6.01 1.80 -4.72
N SER A 74 -6.88 1.76 -5.71
CA SER A 74 -8.26 2.25 -5.56
C SER A 74 -9.05 1.47 -4.51
N HIS A 75 -8.93 0.14 -4.50
CA HIS A 75 -9.64 -0.69 -3.51
C HIS A 75 -9.06 -0.55 -2.11
N ALA A 76 -7.73 -0.50 -2.00
CA ALA A 76 -7.06 -0.37 -0.71
C ALA A 76 -7.38 0.98 -0.04
N LEU A 77 -7.40 2.09 -0.78
CA LEU A 77 -7.81 3.40 -0.22
C LEU A 77 -9.23 3.36 0.35
N GLY A 78 -10.16 2.74 -0.36
CA GLY A 78 -11.52 2.55 0.11
C GLY A 78 -11.60 1.70 1.39
N GLN A 79 -10.83 0.60 1.46
CA GLN A 79 -10.77 -0.24 2.67
C GLN A 79 -10.09 0.46 3.85
N MET A 80 -9.09 1.29 3.59
CA MET A 80 -8.46 2.14 4.61
C MET A 80 -9.46 3.17 5.17
N GLY A 81 -10.50 3.53 4.40
CA GLY A 81 -11.45 4.57 4.75
C GLY A 81 -10.93 5.97 4.44
N VAL A 82 -10.10 6.12 3.41
CA VAL A 82 -9.60 7.42 2.96
C VAL A 82 -10.71 8.14 2.18
N ASP A 83 -11.06 9.35 2.63
CA ASP A 83 -12.08 10.19 2.01
C ASP A 83 -11.48 11.16 0.99
N ALA A 84 -10.27 11.67 1.26
CA ALA A 84 -9.54 12.56 0.34
C ALA A 84 -8.02 12.47 0.52
N LEU A 85 -7.27 13.00 -0.44
CA LEU A 85 -5.81 13.06 -0.43
C LEU A 85 -5.33 14.48 -0.75
N THR A 86 -4.35 14.98 0.01
CA THR A 86 -3.60 16.20 -0.33
C THR A 86 -2.18 15.83 -0.67
N VAL A 87 -1.67 16.31 -1.80
CA VAL A 87 -0.26 16.09 -2.17
C VAL A 87 0.64 16.77 -1.13
N ARG A 88 1.53 15.99 -0.51
CA ARG A 88 2.52 16.47 0.45
C ARG A 88 3.86 16.74 -0.20
N MET A 89 4.30 15.80 -1.04
CA MET A 89 5.60 15.87 -1.69
C MET A 89 5.51 15.24 -3.08
N PRO A 90 5.81 15.99 -4.15
CA PRO A 90 5.98 15.40 -5.47
C PRO A 90 7.25 14.54 -5.50
N LEU A 91 7.24 13.51 -6.33
CA LEU A 91 8.41 12.65 -6.56
C LEU A 91 8.78 12.74 -8.04
N PRO A 92 9.72 13.60 -8.44
CA PRO A 92 10.07 13.81 -9.85
C PRO A 92 10.53 12.53 -10.53
N ALA A 93 11.22 11.64 -9.81
CA ALA A 93 11.65 10.34 -10.30
C ALA A 93 10.50 9.32 -10.45
N SER A 94 9.27 9.68 -10.07
CA SER A 94 8.08 8.82 -10.15
C SER A 94 6.82 9.65 -10.46
N PRO A 95 6.74 10.24 -11.68
CA PRO A 95 5.61 11.08 -12.07
C PRO A 95 4.28 10.36 -11.90
N GLY A 96 3.29 11.05 -11.31
CA GLY A 96 1.96 10.47 -11.04
C GLY A 96 1.86 9.62 -9.77
N SER A 97 2.95 9.45 -9.03
CA SER A 97 2.97 8.68 -7.78
C SER A 97 3.53 9.48 -6.59
N PRO A 98 2.94 10.65 -6.25
CA PRO A 98 3.42 11.49 -5.14
C PRO A 98 3.19 10.84 -3.78
N LEU A 99 3.83 11.42 -2.75
CA LEU A 99 3.44 11.20 -1.37
C LEU A 99 2.30 12.16 -1.01
N CYS A 100 1.22 11.62 -0.45
CA CYS A 100 0.04 12.36 -0.04
C CYS A 100 -0.20 12.25 1.47
N VAL A 101 -1.00 13.16 2.00
CA VAL A 101 -1.65 13.02 3.32
C VAL A 101 -3.09 12.60 3.08
N ALA A 102 -3.53 11.55 3.77
CA ALA A 102 -4.91 11.08 3.78
C ALA A 102 -5.78 11.88 4.75
N HIS A 103 -6.99 12.21 4.30
CA HIS A 103 -8.06 12.76 5.13
C HIS A 103 -9.12 11.67 5.32
N SER A 104 -9.54 11.45 6.56
CA SER A 104 -10.47 10.37 6.89
C SER A 104 -11.29 10.67 8.13
N ARG A 105 -12.52 10.17 8.18
CA ARG A 105 -13.30 10.08 9.43
C ARG A 105 -12.70 9.09 10.44
N VAL A 106 -11.85 8.17 10.00
CA VAL A 106 -11.14 7.23 10.87
C VAL A 106 -9.90 7.94 11.42
N LYS A 107 -9.93 8.27 12.71
CA LYS A 107 -8.86 9.03 13.40
C LYS A 107 -7.44 8.48 13.21
N ALA A 108 -7.29 7.16 13.09
CA ALA A 108 -5.99 6.51 12.89
C ALA A 108 -5.46 6.60 11.44
N VAL A 109 -6.31 7.00 10.49
CA VAL A 109 -5.99 7.13 9.06
C VAL A 109 -5.93 8.61 8.67
N ASP A 110 -6.65 9.47 9.38
CA ASP A 110 -6.57 10.91 9.22
C ASP A 110 -5.14 11.41 9.53
N GLY A 111 -4.53 12.08 8.56
CA GLY A 111 -3.14 12.52 8.63
C GLY A 111 -2.10 11.47 8.20
N LEU A 112 -2.51 10.24 7.84
CA LEU A 112 -1.60 9.18 7.38
C LEU A 112 -0.90 9.59 6.09
N GLU A 113 0.41 9.37 6.01
CA GLU A 113 1.14 9.56 4.75
C GLU A 113 0.93 8.33 3.84
N VAL A 114 0.40 8.56 2.63
CA VAL A 114 0.09 7.50 1.67
C VAL A 114 0.75 7.81 0.35
N ALA A 115 1.56 6.87 -0.15
CA ALA A 115 2.10 6.90 -1.49
C ALA A 115 1.41 5.86 -2.38
N LEU A 116 0.99 6.29 -3.58
CA LEU A 116 0.29 5.45 -4.55
C LEU A 116 1.21 5.22 -5.76
N LYS A 117 1.76 4.01 -5.86
CA LYS A 117 2.70 3.61 -6.90
C LYS A 117 1.94 2.93 -8.04
N GLY A 118 1.92 3.56 -9.22
CA GLY A 118 1.47 2.89 -10.44
C GLY A 118 2.34 1.67 -10.73
N GLY A 119 1.75 0.61 -11.30
CA GLY A 119 2.42 -0.70 -11.43
C GLY A 119 3.76 -0.69 -12.18
N GLN A 120 3.99 0.30 -13.05
CA GLN A 120 5.21 0.49 -13.83
C GLN A 120 5.89 1.86 -13.59
N VAL A 121 5.43 2.61 -12.59
CA VAL A 121 5.94 3.98 -12.33
C VAL A 121 7.15 3.89 -11.42
N GLY A 122 8.20 4.68 -11.61
CA GLY A 122 9.30 4.84 -10.62
C GLY A 122 10.38 3.77 -10.61
N THR A 123 11.49 4.06 -9.92
CA THR A 123 12.70 3.21 -9.88
C THR A 123 12.66 2.18 -8.74
N ASP A 124 13.63 1.27 -8.72
CA ASP A 124 13.89 0.33 -7.61
C ASP A 124 14.04 1.02 -6.24
N ARG A 125 14.31 2.33 -6.24
CA ARG A 125 14.48 3.11 -5.02
C ARG A 125 13.18 3.66 -4.46
N TYR A 126 12.05 3.55 -5.15
CA TYR A 126 10.81 4.22 -4.73
C TYR A 126 10.40 3.91 -3.29
N PHE A 127 10.31 2.63 -2.92
CA PHE A 127 9.90 2.26 -1.56
C PHE A 127 10.87 2.78 -0.49
N CYS A 128 12.18 2.72 -0.77
CA CYS A 128 13.20 3.26 0.12
C CYS A 128 13.12 4.79 0.21
N ALA A 129 12.94 5.49 -0.92
CA ALA A 129 12.81 6.94 -0.95
C ALA A 129 11.60 7.41 -0.13
N ILE A 130 10.46 6.73 -0.24
CA ILE A 130 9.29 7.00 0.60
C ILE A 130 9.58 6.73 2.08
N ARG A 131 10.20 5.59 2.42
CA ARG A 131 10.57 5.26 3.80
C ARG A 131 11.50 6.31 4.40
N ASP A 132 12.50 6.73 3.63
CA ASP A 132 13.58 7.61 4.08
C ASP A 132 13.21 9.11 3.97
N GLY A 133 12.09 9.43 3.31
CA GLY A 133 11.64 10.81 3.11
C GLY A 133 12.45 11.58 2.07
N LEU A 134 13.01 10.89 1.08
CA LEU A 134 13.86 11.47 0.04
C LEU A 134 13.00 11.89 -1.17
N GLY A 135 13.01 13.18 -1.50
CA GLY A 135 12.26 13.77 -2.62
C GLY A 135 12.92 13.60 -3.99
N GLY A 136 14.16 13.09 -4.03
CA GLY A 136 15.01 12.95 -5.21
C GLY A 136 16.45 12.72 -4.79
#